data_AF-A0A6I4YVP2-F1
#
_entry.id   AF-A0A6I4YVP2-F1
#
_cell.length_a   1.000
_cell.length_b   1.000
_cell.length_c   1.000
_cell.angle_alpha   90.00
_cell.angle_beta   90.00
_cell.angle_gamma   90.00
#
_symmetry.space_group_name_H-M   'P 1'
#
loop_
_entity.id
_entity.type
_entity.pdbx_description
1 polymer ?
#
loop_
_entity_poly.entity_id
_entity_poly.type
_entity_poly.pdbx_seq_one_letter_code
_entity_poly.pdbx_strand_id
1 'polypeptide(L)'
;MFSCAALTTLGNSAHAESLDRVYRVQADLTPTPFVNGNQPTTPTQLTVNVSPNNRNGKATIKVQQGANGYTLNAYSMRVKIKAGPGGGSDNGTLRYFITADVGHNTATHSAAITPHVRGNVTLHNGSGQATLPVNKYFSGDIKIQAVAGEF
;
A
#
# COMPACT_ATOMS: atom_id res chain seq x y z
N MET A 1 32.84 -47.70 19.05
CA MET A 1 32.58 -47.43 17.62
C MET A 1 31.72 -46.18 17.51
N PHE A 2 31.84 -45.49 16.39
CA PHE A 2 31.53 -44.07 16.14
C PHE A 2 30.05 -43.65 16.21
N SER A 3 29.87 -42.33 16.35
CA SER A 3 28.68 -41.49 16.53
C SER A 3 27.59 -41.47 15.43
N CYS A 4 26.51 -40.74 15.77
CA CYS A 4 25.63 -39.88 14.93
C CYS A 4 24.46 -40.55 14.18
N ALA A 5 23.29 -39.93 13.99
CA ALA A 5 22.79 -38.59 14.36
C ALA A 5 21.25 -38.61 14.36
N ALA A 6 20.66 -37.70 15.14
CA ALA A 6 19.25 -37.34 15.06
C ALA A 6 18.94 -36.75 13.68
N LEU A 7 17.97 -37.33 12.97
CA LEU A 7 17.41 -36.73 11.77
C LEU A 7 16.31 -35.76 12.20
N THR A 8 16.72 -34.53 12.49
CA THR A 8 15.81 -33.40 12.71
C THR A 8 15.03 -33.13 11.43
N THR A 9 13.72 -33.30 11.50
CA THR A 9 12.75 -32.86 10.52
C THR A 9 12.79 -31.34 10.37
N LEU A 10 13.62 -30.84 9.45
CA LEU A 10 13.54 -29.45 9.02
C LEU A 10 12.46 -29.34 7.96
N GLY A 11 11.32 -28.79 8.39
CA GLY A 11 10.19 -28.44 7.54
C GLY A 11 10.60 -27.48 6.44
N ASN A 12 10.70 -28.00 5.22
CA ASN A 12 10.76 -27.19 4.01
C ASN A 12 9.33 -26.79 3.61
N SER A 13 8.68 -25.96 4.41
CA SER A 13 7.45 -25.24 4.02
C SER A 13 7.81 -23.97 3.25
N ALA A 14 8.69 -24.10 2.25
CA ALA A 14 9.01 -23.06 1.27
C ALA A 14 8.65 -23.49 -0.17
N HIS A 15 8.10 -24.69 -0.35
CA HIS A 15 7.65 -25.18 -1.65
C HIS A 15 6.21 -24.69 -1.91
N ALA A 16 6.03 -24.01 -3.04
CA ALA A 16 4.78 -23.53 -3.62
C ALA A 16 4.27 -22.15 -3.15
N GLU A 17 5.14 -21.14 -3.15
CA GLU A 17 4.66 -19.87 -3.73
C GLU A 17 4.43 -20.17 -5.23
N SER A 18 3.19 -20.50 -5.59
CA SER A 18 2.82 -20.70 -7.00
C SER A 18 3.32 -19.51 -7.80
N LEU A 19 4.02 -19.78 -8.90
CA LEU A 19 4.50 -18.77 -9.86
C LEU A 19 3.36 -17.90 -10.41
N ASP A 20 2.11 -18.31 -10.17
CA ASP A 20 0.89 -17.62 -10.56
C ASP A 20 0.30 -16.76 -9.45
N ARG A 21 1.00 -16.50 -8.33
CA ARG A 21 0.47 -15.58 -7.30
C ARG A 21 0.88 -14.15 -7.57
N VAL A 22 -0.11 -13.25 -7.59
CA VAL A 22 0.09 -11.79 -7.61
C VAL A 22 -0.58 -11.20 -6.38
N TYR A 23 0.05 -10.22 -5.74
CA TYR A 23 -0.57 -9.47 -4.65
C TYR A 23 -1.14 -8.18 -5.20
N ARG A 24 -2.46 -8.03 -5.09
CA ARG A 24 -3.16 -6.78 -5.39
C ARG A 24 -3.21 -5.93 -4.13
N VAL A 25 -2.56 -4.78 -4.16
CA VAL A 25 -2.62 -3.78 -3.10
C VAL A 25 -3.55 -2.65 -3.54
N GLN A 26 -4.52 -2.33 -2.69
CA GLN A 26 -5.49 -1.26 -2.93
C GLN A 26 -5.49 -0.29 -1.75
N ALA A 27 -5.41 1.00 -2.04
CA ALA A 27 -5.59 2.05 -1.06
C ALA A 27 -6.82 2.88 -1.44
N ASP A 28 -7.82 2.92 -0.57
CA ASP A 28 -9.04 3.71 -0.73
C ASP A 28 -8.83 5.04 0.00
N LEU A 29 -8.59 6.12 -0.74
CA LEU A 29 -8.16 7.42 -0.22
C LEU A 29 -9.27 8.46 -0.31
N THR A 30 -9.57 9.10 0.81
CA THR A 30 -10.63 10.11 0.89
C THR A 30 -10.02 11.46 1.23
N PRO A 31 -10.23 12.51 0.42
CA PRO A 31 -9.88 13.87 0.79
C PRO A 31 -10.61 14.29 2.07
N THR A 32 -9.94 15.04 2.93
CA THR A 32 -10.55 15.62 4.13
C THR A 32 -11.30 16.92 3.80
N PRO A 33 -12.15 17.43 4.73
CA PRO A 33 -12.86 18.69 4.51
C PRO A 33 -11.96 19.91 4.30
N PHE A 34 -10.71 19.85 4.74
CA PHE A 34 -9.75 20.92 4.50
C PHE A 34 -9.42 21.10 3.01
N VAL A 35 -9.43 20.01 2.24
CA VAL A 35 -9.10 19.99 0.82
C VAL A 35 -10.36 20.13 -0.03
N ASN A 36 -11.42 19.38 0.28
CA ASN A 36 -12.64 19.34 -0.55
C ASN A 36 -13.79 20.19 0.00
N GLY A 37 -13.56 20.98 1.05
CA GLY A 37 -14.60 21.71 1.78
C GLY A 37 -15.53 20.77 2.56
N ASN A 38 -16.67 21.28 3.02
CA ASN A 38 -17.67 20.48 3.76
C ASN A 38 -18.54 19.60 2.85
N GLN A 39 -18.06 19.22 1.66
CA GLN A 39 -18.81 18.42 0.68
C GLN A 39 -18.51 16.93 0.84
N PRO A 40 -19.50 16.05 0.60
CA PRO A 40 -19.26 14.61 0.51
C PRO A 40 -18.14 14.29 -0.48
N THR A 41 -17.17 13.50 -0.05
CA THR A 41 -16.02 13.10 -0.88
C THR A 41 -16.17 11.67 -1.37
N THR A 42 -15.92 11.46 -2.66
CA THR A 42 -15.82 10.12 -3.23
C THR A 42 -14.42 9.57 -2.96
N PRO A 43 -14.28 8.39 -2.34
CA PRO A 43 -12.98 7.74 -2.20
C PRO A 43 -12.32 7.49 -3.55
N THR A 44 -11.05 7.82 -3.66
CA THR A 44 -10.20 7.50 -4.81
C THR A 44 -9.41 6.24 -4.50
N GLN A 45 -9.54 5.22 -5.34
CA GLN A 45 -8.80 3.97 -5.19
C GLN A 45 -7.49 3.99 -5.97
N LEU A 46 -6.35 3.76 -5.31
CA LEU A 46 -5.08 3.40 -5.96
C LEU A 46 -4.92 1.88 -5.94
N THR A 47 -4.66 1.27 -7.09
CA THR A 47 -4.38 -0.17 -7.20
C THR A 47 -2.97 -0.40 -7.74
N VAL A 48 -2.23 -1.34 -7.16
CA VAL A 48 -0.97 -1.84 -7.70
C VAL A 48 -0.86 -3.34 -7.51
N ASN A 49 -0.34 -4.03 -8.51
CA ASN A 49 -0.04 -5.45 -8.46
C ASN A 49 1.45 -5.65 -8.24
N VAL A 50 1.83 -6.55 -7.33
CA VAL A 50 3.24 -6.95 -7.09
C VAL A 50 3.35 -8.47 -7.10
N SER A 51 4.46 -9.00 -7.61
CA SER A 51 4.69 -10.45 -7.66
C SER A 51 5.67 -10.90 -6.59
N PRO A 52 5.69 -12.19 -6.22
CA PRO A 52 6.73 -12.75 -5.34
C PRO A 52 8.15 -12.47 -5.83
N ASN A 53 8.35 -12.38 -7.15
CA ASN A 53 9.64 -12.10 -7.79
C ASN A 53 9.95 -10.60 -7.87
N ASN A 54 8.94 -9.74 -8.03
CA ASN A 54 9.07 -8.29 -7.95
C ASN A 54 8.12 -7.72 -6.89
N ARG A 55 8.63 -7.68 -5.66
CA ARG A 55 7.88 -7.32 -4.46
C ARG A 55 7.69 -5.82 -4.26
N ASN A 56 8.01 -4.99 -5.26
CA ASN A 56 7.90 -3.53 -5.18
C ASN A 56 6.87 -3.06 -6.20
N GLY A 57 6.06 -2.08 -5.82
CA GLY A 57 5.03 -1.52 -6.69
C GLY A 57 4.88 -0.01 -6.50
N LYS A 58 4.42 0.68 -7.55
CA LYS A 58 4.04 2.08 -7.50
C LYS A 58 2.76 2.30 -8.30
N ALA A 59 1.89 3.17 -7.80
CA ALA A 59 0.73 3.69 -8.53
C ALA A 59 0.60 5.20 -8.29
N THR A 60 0.05 5.90 -9.28
CA THR A 60 -0.28 7.33 -9.19
C THR A 60 -1.58 7.57 -9.97
N ILE A 61 -2.51 8.30 -9.37
CA ILE A 61 -3.76 8.74 -10.01
C ILE A 61 -3.92 10.24 -9.84
N LYS A 62 -4.33 10.92 -10.91
CA LYS A 62 -4.72 12.35 -10.87
C LYS A 62 -6.17 12.46 -10.45
N VAL A 63 -6.46 13.40 -9.55
CA VAL A 63 -7.78 13.53 -8.93
C VAL A 63 -8.39 14.92 -9.13
N GLN A 64 -7.57 15.98 -9.25
CA GLN A 64 -7.98 17.38 -9.47
C GLN A 64 -9.29 17.74 -8.75
N GLN A 65 -9.22 17.84 -7.42
CA GLN A 65 -10.35 18.18 -6.54
C GLN A 65 -9.91 19.25 -5.55
N GLY A 66 -10.76 20.21 -5.20
CA GLY A 66 -10.33 21.29 -4.31
C GLY A 66 -11.38 22.36 -4.03
N ALA A 67 -11.22 23.02 -2.89
CA ALA A 67 -11.99 24.19 -2.49
C ALA A 67 -11.11 25.16 -1.67
N ASN A 68 -11.54 26.43 -1.55
CA ASN A 68 -10.95 27.43 -0.66
C ASN A 68 -9.41 27.59 -0.78
N GLY A 69 -8.89 27.53 -2.01
CA GLY A 69 -7.47 27.71 -2.29
C GLY A 69 -6.61 26.45 -2.13
N TYR A 70 -7.17 25.30 -1.73
CA TYR A 70 -6.48 24.01 -1.74
C TYR A 70 -6.98 23.13 -2.88
N THR A 71 -6.05 22.58 -3.66
CA THR A 71 -6.35 21.67 -4.77
C THR A 71 -5.50 20.41 -4.66
N LEU A 72 -6.14 19.28 -4.46
CA LEU A 72 -5.55 17.96 -4.62
C LEU A 72 -5.38 17.62 -6.10
N ASN A 73 -4.13 17.53 -6.54
CA ASN A 73 -3.77 17.24 -7.92
C ASN A 73 -3.68 15.74 -8.18
N ALA A 74 -3.06 14.99 -7.25
CA ALA A 74 -2.84 13.56 -7.41
C ALA A 74 -2.66 12.84 -6.07
N TYR A 75 -2.92 11.53 -6.09
CA TYR A 75 -2.42 10.59 -5.08
C TYR A 75 -1.35 9.70 -5.68
N SER A 76 -0.37 9.31 -4.88
CA SER A 76 0.64 8.30 -5.25
C SER A 76 0.84 7.31 -4.11
N MET A 77 1.05 6.05 -4.46
CA MET A 77 1.35 4.96 -3.54
C MET A 77 2.62 4.25 -4.00
N ARG A 78 3.49 3.92 -3.05
CA ARG A 78 4.63 3.01 -3.22
C ARG A 78 4.52 1.90 -2.19
N VAL A 79 4.77 0.67 -2.61
CA VAL A 79 4.65 -0.52 -1.77
C VAL A 79 5.86 -1.42 -1.90
N LYS A 80 6.15 -2.16 -0.83
CA LYS A 80 7.16 -3.21 -0.80
C LYS A 80 6.74 -4.35 0.10
N ILE A 81 6.71 -5.58 -0.39
CA ILE A 81 6.49 -6.77 0.45
C ILE A 81 7.84 -7.30 0.94
N LYS A 82 7.98 -7.43 2.25
CA LYS A 82 9.07 -8.16 2.90
C LYS A 82 8.57 -9.57 3.21
N ALA A 83 9.34 -10.60 2.84
CA ALA A 83 8.99 -11.98 3.19
C ALA A 83 9.00 -12.20 4.71
N GLY A 84 8.15 -13.15 5.14
CA GLY A 84 8.08 -13.63 6.52
C GLY A 84 9.10 -14.74 6.82
N PRO A 85 9.03 -15.30 8.04
CA PRO A 85 9.80 -16.50 8.40
C PRO A 85 9.46 -17.64 7.43
N GLY A 86 10.48 -18.21 6.75
CA GLY A 86 10.30 -19.21 5.69
C GLY A 86 10.41 -18.68 4.26
N GLY A 87 10.66 -17.38 4.07
CA GLY A 87 11.00 -16.79 2.76
C GLY A 87 9.82 -16.41 1.86
N GLY A 88 8.62 -16.84 2.24
CA GLY A 88 7.36 -16.52 1.56
C GLY A 88 6.81 -15.13 1.88
N SER A 89 6.12 -14.55 0.90
CA SER A 89 5.39 -13.29 0.91
C SER A 89 4.00 -13.43 1.54
N ASP A 90 3.38 -14.61 1.55
CA ASP A 90 2.03 -14.82 2.09
C ASP A 90 1.90 -14.51 3.59
N ASN A 91 2.95 -14.77 4.37
CA ASN A 91 3.01 -14.42 5.80
C ASN A 91 4.04 -13.31 6.06
N GLY A 92 4.25 -12.46 5.05
CA GLY A 92 5.19 -11.36 5.07
C GLY A 92 4.62 -10.09 5.68
N THR A 93 5.25 -8.97 5.32
CA THR A 93 4.82 -7.64 5.73
C THR A 93 4.82 -6.72 4.51
N LEU A 94 3.66 -6.13 4.20
CA LEU A 94 3.56 -5.03 3.26
C LEU A 94 4.04 -3.74 3.95
N ARG A 95 5.00 -3.05 3.36
CA ARG A 95 5.38 -1.67 3.71
C ARG A 95 4.77 -0.74 2.67
N TYR A 96 4.13 0.34 3.11
CA TYR A 96 3.53 1.32 2.20
C TYR A 96 4.02 2.74 2.50
N PHE A 97 4.00 3.56 1.45
CA PHE A 97 4.23 4.99 1.50
C PHE A 97 3.27 5.66 0.51
N ILE A 98 2.34 6.47 1.02
CA ILE A 98 1.30 7.13 0.25
C ILE A 98 1.48 8.64 0.38
N THR A 99 1.38 9.36 -0.73
CA THR A 99 1.45 10.82 -0.78
C THR A 99 0.25 11.40 -1.48
N ALA A 100 -0.12 12.61 -1.10
CA ALA A 100 -0.96 13.47 -1.92
C ALA A 100 -0.12 14.64 -2.45
N ASP A 101 -0.42 15.10 -3.66
CA ASP A 101 0.08 16.35 -4.20
C ASP A 101 -1.02 17.39 -4.06
N VAL A 102 -0.82 18.35 -3.16
CA VAL A 102 -1.80 19.40 -2.85
C VAL A 102 -1.20 20.75 -3.21
N GLY A 103 -1.77 21.40 -4.21
CA GLY A 103 -1.53 22.82 -4.45
C GLY A 103 -2.27 23.69 -3.45
N HIS A 104 -1.64 24.79 -3.03
CA HIS A 104 -2.26 25.84 -2.25
C HIS A 104 -2.09 27.15 -2.99
N ASN A 105 -3.17 27.65 -3.59
CA ASN A 105 -3.19 28.92 -4.30
C ASN A 105 -4.00 29.94 -3.50
N THR A 106 -3.30 30.96 -3.03
CA THR A 106 -3.88 32.17 -2.44
C THR A 106 -3.68 33.30 -3.43
N ALA A 107 -4.52 34.35 -3.38
CA ALA A 107 -4.54 35.44 -4.36
C ALA A 107 -3.17 36.10 -4.64
N THR A 108 -2.17 35.90 -3.78
CA THR A 108 -0.82 36.45 -3.91
C THR A 108 0.32 35.41 -3.87
N HIS A 109 0.03 34.12 -3.67
CA HIS A 109 1.06 33.09 -3.53
C HIS A 109 0.57 31.67 -3.86
N SER A 110 1.40 30.89 -4.55
CA SER A 110 1.18 29.47 -4.80
C SER A 110 2.28 28.63 -4.14
N ALA A 111 1.86 27.63 -3.35
CA ALA A 111 2.75 26.67 -2.70
C ALA A 111 2.31 25.25 -2.99
N ALA A 112 3.27 24.32 -3.11
CA ALA A 112 3.00 22.89 -3.21
C ALA A 112 3.21 22.22 -1.86
N ILE A 113 2.27 21.37 -1.45
CA ILE A 113 2.28 20.61 -0.20
C ILE A 113 2.21 19.13 -0.55
N THR A 114 3.16 18.36 -0.03
CA THR A 114 3.23 16.91 -0.27
C THR A 114 3.03 16.13 1.02
N PRO A 115 1.81 16.09 1.59
CA PRO A 115 1.54 15.28 2.77
C PRO A 115 1.73 13.80 2.46
N HIS A 116 2.17 13.04 3.45
CA HIS A 116 2.47 11.63 3.29
C HIS A 116 2.08 10.83 4.53
N VAL A 117 1.79 9.54 4.30
CA VAL A 117 1.59 8.54 5.33
C VAL A 117 2.41 7.31 4.99
N ARG A 118 2.90 6.62 6.02
CA ARG A 118 3.67 5.39 5.88
C ARG A 118 3.28 4.42 6.97
N GLY A 119 3.42 3.13 6.68
CA GLY A 119 3.12 2.10 7.65
C GLY A 119 3.40 0.72 7.12
N ASN A 120 3.01 -0.25 7.93
CA ASN A 120 3.19 -1.67 7.65
C ASN A 120 1.85 -2.39 7.82
N VAL A 121 1.63 -3.45 7.04
CA VAL A 121 0.50 -4.37 7.17
C VAL A 121 1.08 -5.78 7.25
N THR A 122 0.84 -6.47 8.36
CA THR A 122 1.19 -7.88 8.50
C THR A 122 0.27 -8.72 7.63
N LEU A 123 0.85 -9.65 6.88
CA LEU A 123 0.10 -10.54 6.01
C LEU A 123 -0.17 -11.86 6.73
N HIS A 124 -1.37 -12.36 6.53
CA HIS A 124 -1.79 -13.69 6.94
C HIS A 124 -2.37 -14.38 5.71
N ASN A 125 -1.69 -15.42 5.22
CA ASN A 125 -2.08 -16.17 4.03
C ASN A 125 -2.35 -15.27 2.80
N GLY A 126 -1.45 -14.32 2.56
CA GLY A 126 -1.47 -13.42 1.41
C GLY A 126 -2.44 -12.25 1.52
N SER A 127 -3.14 -12.11 2.66
CA SER A 127 -4.11 -11.04 2.89
C SER A 127 -3.73 -10.17 4.10
N GLY A 128 -4.11 -8.90 4.05
CA GLY A 128 -3.96 -7.98 5.18
C GLY A 128 -4.63 -6.64 4.92
N GLN A 129 -4.98 -5.93 5.99
CA GLN A 129 -5.56 -4.59 5.90
C GLN A 129 -5.12 -3.72 7.08
N ALA A 130 -5.10 -2.41 6.86
CA ALA A 130 -4.91 -1.43 7.92
C ALA A 130 -5.56 -0.09 7.56
N THR A 131 -6.02 0.61 8.58
CA THR A 131 -6.42 2.02 8.45
C THR A 131 -5.17 2.89 8.35
N LEU A 132 -5.20 3.85 7.43
CA LEU A 132 -4.11 4.79 7.24
C LEU A 132 -4.07 5.78 8.41
N PRO A 133 -2.87 6.18 8.88
CA PRO A 133 -2.76 7.31 9.79
C PRO A 133 -3.43 8.54 9.17
N VAL A 134 -4.44 9.08 9.84
CA VAL A 134 -5.16 10.25 9.35
C VAL A 134 -4.24 11.47 9.39
N ASN A 135 -4.25 12.26 8.33
CA ASN A 135 -3.60 13.58 8.32
C ASN A 135 -4.61 14.67 7.91
N LYS A 136 -4.16 15.93 7.95
CA LYS A 136 -5.01 17.09 7.66
C LYS A 136 -5.55 17.15 6.23
N TYR A 137 -5.03 16.34 5.31
CA TYR A 137 -5.33 16.43 3.87
C TYR A 137 -6.10 15.22 3.36
N PHE A 138 -5.80 14.01 3.82
CA PHE A 138 -6.50 12.80 3.43
C PHE A 138 -6.52 11.74 4.54
N SER A 139 -7.49 10.83 4.42
CA SER A 139 -7.64 9.62 5.22
C SER A 139 -7.89 8.42 4.29
N GLY A 140 -7.99 7.21 4.85
CA GLY A 140 -8.33 6.04 4.06
C GLY A 140 -7.91 4.73 4.70
N ASP A 141 -8.02 3.67 3.93
CA ASP A 141 -7.59 2.32 4.29
C ASP A 141 -6.68 1.76 3.19
N ILE A 142 -5.83 0.80 3.57
CA ILE A 142 -5.03 0.01 2.65
C ILE A 142 -5.29 -1.46 2.90
N LYS A 143 -5.47 -2.21 1.81
CA LYS A 143 -5.64 -3.66 1.81
C LYS A 143 -4.75 -4.30 0.78
N ILE A 144 -4.39 -5.54 1.04
CA ILE A 144 -3.59 -6.38 0.16
C ILE A 144 -4.21 -7.76 0.17
N GLN A 145 -4.27 -8.37 -1.01
CA GLN A 145 -4.79 -9.72 -1.19
C GLN A 145 -4.00 -10.43 -2.28
N ALA A 146 -3.63 -11.67 -2.00
CA ALA A 146 -3.14 -12.61 -3.01
C ALA A 146 -4.30 -12.96 -3.95
N VAL A 147 -4.09 -12.73 -5.24
CA VAL A 147 -4.99 -13.08 -6.32
C VAL A 147 -4.27 -14.03 -7.28
N ALA A 148 -5.05 -14.85 -7.99
CA ALA A 148 -4.52 -15.58 -9.12
C ALA A 148 -3.95 -14.57 -10.13
N GLY A 149 -2.75 -14.84 -10.61
CA GLY A 149 -2.12 -14.13 -11.69
C GLY A 149 -2.90 -14.42 -12.96
N GLU A 150 -3.40 -13.35 -13.58
CA GLU A 150 -3.94 -13.45 -14.94
C GLU A 150 -2.73 -13.66 -15.87
N PHE A 151 -2.65 -14.86 -16.46
CA PHE A 151 -1.80 -15.13 -17.64
C PHE A 151 -2.67 -15.09 -18.89
#